data_AF-A0A229FPZ9-F1
#
_entry.id   AF-A0A229FPZ9-F1
#
_cell.length_a   1.000
_cell.length_b   1.000
_cell.length_c   1.000
_cell.angle_alpha   90.00
_cell.angle_beta   90.00
_cell.angle_gamma   90.00
#
_symmetry.space_group_name_H-M   'P 1'
#
loop_
_entity.id
_entity.type
_entity.pdbx_description
1 polymer ?
#
loop_
_entity_poly.entity_id
_entity_poly.type
_entity_poly.pdbx_seq_one_letter_code
_entity_poly.pdbx_strand_id
1 'polypeptide(L)'
;IRLYELIWRQFVACQMLPAKYLSVNLFVGADDVELKARGRTLVFDGYTKVMPPAKTDDTLLPDVKKGDKLTVDKLDPSQHFTK
;
A
#
# COMPACT_ATOMS: atom_id res chain seq x y z
N ILE A 1 -2.89 21.92 22.86
CA ILE A 1 -2.19 22.25 21.59
C ILE A 1 -2.46 21.25 20.46
N ARG A 2 -2.66 19.95 20.73
CA ARG A 2 -2.95 18.92 19.72
C ARG A 2 -4.13 19.22 18.76
N LEU A 3 -5.18 19.90 19.24
CA LEU A 3 -6.34 20.25 18.41
C LEU A 3 -6.00 21.31 17.35
N TYR A 4 -5.30 22.37 17.74
CA TYR A 4 -4.88 23.42 16.80
C TYR A 4 -3.95 22.86 15.72
N GLU A 5 -3.02 22.00 16.12
CA GLU A 5 -2.12 21.32 15.19
C GLU A 5 -2.87 20.43 14.19
N LEU A 6 -3.90 19.70 14.63
CA LEU A 6 -4.74 18.90 13.74
C LEU A 6 -5.50 19.77 12.73
N ILE A 7 -6.13 20.86 13.20
CA ILE A 7 -6.86 21.81 12.33
C ILE A 7 -5.89 22.43 11.31
N TRP A 8 -4.73 22.88 11.77
CA TRP A 8 -3.72 23.50 10.92
C TRP A 8 -3.20 22.52 9.84
N ARG A 9 -2.86 21.28 10.22
CA ARG A 9 -2.39 20.26 9.27
C ARG A 9 -3.46 19.91 8.24
N GLN A 10 -4.72 19.79 8.66
CA GLN A 10 -5.85 19.51 7.77
C GLN A 10 -6.08 20.65 6.76
N PHE A 11 -5.98 21.90 7.22
CA PHE A 11 -6.14 23.08 6.37
C PHE A 11 -5.03 23.22 5.34
N VAL A 12 -3.76 23.01 5.73
CA VAL A 12 -2.65 23.07 4.79
C VAL A 12 -2.73 21.90 3.79
N ALA A 13 -3.05 20.69 4.26
CA ALA A 13 -3.16 19.50 3.41
C ALA A 13 -4.22 19.65 2.31
N CYS A 14 -5.34 20.33 2.55
CA CYS A 14 -6.41 20.45 1.55
C CYS A 14 -6.05 21.34 0.35
N GLN A 15 -5.04 22.20 0.49
CA GLN A 15 -4.54 23.05 -0.60
C GLN A 15 -3.33 22.42 -1.33
N MET A 16 -2.85 21.26 -0.86
CA MET A 16 -1.71 20.57 -1.46
C MET A 16 -2.13 19.61 -2.57
N LEU A 17 -1.17 19.27 -3.42
CA LEU A 17 -1.34 18.26 -4.45
C LEU A 17 -1.60 16.86 -3.84
N PRO A 18 -2.39 16.02 -4.52
CA PRO A 18 -2.60 14.65 -4.07
C PRO A 18 -1.30 13.84 -4.12
N ALA A 19 -1.13 12.94 -3.15
CA ALA A 19 -0.07 11.96 -3.18
C ALA A 19 -0.22 11.03 -4.40
N LYS A 20 0.88 10.70 -5.08
CA LYS A 20 0.89 9.76 -6.21
C LYS A 20 1.54 8.45 -5.78
N TYR A 21 0.88 7.36 -6.11
CA TYR A 21 1.34 6.02 -5.82
C TYR A 21 1.46 5.21 -7.10
N LEU A 22 2.48 4.36 -7.16
CA LEU A 22 2.59 3.31 -8.16
C LEU A 22 2.03 2.04 -7.53
N SER A 23 0.91 1.58 -8.07
CA SER A 23 0.25 0.35 -7.63
C SER A 23 0.60 -0.78 -8.57
N VAL A 24 1.24 -1.82 -8.05
CA VAL A 24 1.57 -3.04 -8.78
C VAL A 24 0.64 -4.15 -8.32
N ASN A 25 -0.03 -4.79 -9.27
CA ASN A 25 -0.83 -5.98 -9.01
C ASN A 25 -0.15 -7.18 -9.66
N LEU A 26 0.20 -8.17 -8.87
CA LEU A 26 0.74 -9.45 -9.32
C LEU A 26 -0.32 -10.54 -9.15
N PHE A 27 -0.49 -11.32 -10.20
CA PHE A 27 -1.35 -12.49 -10.24
C PHE A 27 -0.46 -13.70 -10.47
N VAL A 28 -0.54 -14.68 -9.57
CA VAL A 28 0.26 -15.89 -9.60
C VAL A 28 -0.71 -17.07 -9.58
N GLY A 29 -0.71 -17.86 -10.65
CA GLY A 29 -1.45 -19.12 -10.68
C GLY A 29 -0.65 -20.22 -9.99
N ALA A 30 -1.29 -20.95 -9.09
CA ALA A 30 -0.79 -22.17 -8.47
C ALA A 30 -1.86 -23.26 -8.62
N ASP A 31 -1.67 -24.15 -9.58
CA ASP A 31 -2.63 -25.18 -9.97
C ASP A 31 -4.06 -24.62 -10.18
N ASP A 32 -4.99 -24.88 -9.25
CA ASP A 32 -6.40 -24.49 -9.34
C ASP A 32 -6.73 -23.20 -8.55
N VAL A 33 -5.73 -22.54 -7.98
CA VAL A 33 -5.89 -21.30 -7.20
C VAL A 33 -5.08 -20.14 -7.77
N GLU A 34 -5.67 -18.94 -7.74
CA GLU A 34 -5.01 -17.70 -8.14
C GLU A 34 -4.66 -16.87 -6.89
N LEU A 35 -3.37 -16.61 -6.70
CA LEU A 35 -2.85 -15.76 -5.63
C LEU A 35 -2.65 -14.36 -6.18
N LYS A 36 -3.11 -13.36 -5.40
CA LYS A 36 -2.95 -11.95 -5.73
C LYS A 36 -2.05 -11.27 -4.73
N ALA A 37 -0.93 -10.71 -5.19
CA ALA A 37 -0.12 -9.80 -4.41
C ALA A 37 -0.35 -8.36 -4.88
N ARG A 38 -0.47 -7.43 -3.94
CA ARG A 38 -0.60 -5.99 -4.22
C ARG A 38 0.56 -5.26 -3.58
N GLY A 39 1.28 -4.52 -4.40
CA GLY A 39 2.36 -3.63 -3.99
C GLY A 39 1.91 -2.22 -4.23
N ARG A 40 2.29 -1.33 -3.33
CA ARG A 40 2.08 0.09 -3.51
C ARG A 40 3.35 0.79 -3.09
N THR A 41 3.80 1.72 -3.92
CA THR A 41 4.99 2.53 -3.63
C THR A 41 4.64 3.98 -3.82
N LEU A 42 4.92 4.81 -2.81
CA LEU A 42 4.75 6.25 -2.87
C LEU A 42 5.77 6.85 -3.86
N VAL A 43 5.27 7.48 -4.93
CA VAL A 43 6.08 8.19 -5.93
C VAL A 43 6.16 9.67 -5.62
N PHE A 44 5.11 10.21 -5.00
CA PHE A 44 5.03 11.61 -4.61
C PHE A 44 4.20 11.77 -3.35
N ASP A 45 4.79 12.38 -2.32
CA ASP A 45 4.15 12.52 -1.00
C ASP A 45 2.94 13.46 -1.02
N GLY A 46 2.97 14.54 -1.81
CA GLY A 46 1.87 15.51 -1.83
C GLY A 46 1.46 15.97 -0.42
N TYR A 47 0.16 15.96 -0.13
CA TYR A 47 -0.38 16.33 1.18
C TYR A 47 0.07 15.42 2.34
N THR A 48 0.49 14.18 2.08
CA THR A 48 0.87 13.24 3.16
C THR A 48 2.14 13.67 3.89
N LYS A 49 2.92 14.59 3.30
CA LYS A 49 4.07 15.23 3.96
C LYS A 49 3.66 16.06 5.18
N VAL A 50 2.51 16.73 5.12
CA VAL A 50 2.00 17.58 6.22
C VAL A 50 1.06 16.80 7.13
N MET A 51 0.33 15.84 6.57
CA MET A 51 -0.56 14.95 7.30
C MET A 51 -0.21 13.48 7.01
N PRO A 52 0.78 12.91 7.71
CA PRO A 52 1.19 11.54 7.49
C PRO A 52 0.06 10.57 7.87
N PRO A 53 -0.18 9.52 7.04
CA PRO A 53 -1.18 8.51 7.35
C PRO A 53 -0.77 7.69 8.58
N ALA A 54 -1.75 7.23 9.36
CA ALA A 54 -1.50 6.41 10.55
C ALA A 54 -0.89 5.02 10.22
N LYS A 55 -1.05 4.56 8.98
CA LYS A 55 -0.42 3.36 8.44
C LYS A 55 0.17 3.67 7.07
N THR A 56 1.44 3.36 6.89
CA THR A 56 2.14 3.39 5.61
C THR A 56 2.08 2.00 4.99
N ASP A 57 1.10 1.73 4.13
CA ASP A 57 1.07 0.50 3.31
C ASP A 57 1.98 0.65 2.08
N ASP A 58 3.27 0.89 2.32
CA ASP A 58 4.29 0.87 1.26
C ASP A 58 4.88 -0.54 1.21
N THR A 59 4.32 -1.36 0.34
CA THR A 59 4.79 -2.72 0.08
C THR A 59 5.51 -2.71 -1.25
N LEU A 60 6.85 -2.72 -1.21
CA LEU A 60 7.68 -2.93 -2.38
C LEU A 60 7.57 -4.40 -2.79
N LEU A 61 7.04 -4.63 -3.98
CA LEU A 61 7.07 -5.94 -4.61
C LEU A 61 8.37 -6.10 -5.40
N PRO A 62 8.99 -7.28 -5.39
CA PRO A 62 10.12 -7.57 -6.27
C PRO A 62 9.67 -7.54 -7.73
N ASP A 63 10.59 -7.16 -8.61
CA ASP A 63 10.38 -7.21 -10.06
C ASP A 63 10.31 -8.68 -10.52
N VAL A 64 9.10 -9.15 -10.81
CA VAL A 64 8.85 -10.48 -11.38
C VAL A 64 8.32 -10.32 -12.81
N LYS A 65 8.72 -11.23 -13.71
CA LYS A 65 8.28 -11.19 -15.10
C LYS A 65 7.17 -12.21 -15.35
N LYS A 66 6.37 -11.96 -16.40
CA LYS A 66 5.35 -12.90 -16.83
C LYS A 66 6.01 -14.22 -17.25
N GLY A 67 5.68 -15.30 -16.55
CA GLY A 67 6.23 -16.64 -16.79
C GLY A 67 7.35 -17.05 -15.83
N ASP A 68 7.73 -16.21 -14.86
CA ASP A 68 8.65 -16.63 -13.80
C ASP A 68 8.04 -17.76 -12.96
N LYS A 69 8.87 -18.77 -12.67
CA LYS A 69 8.53 -19.84 -11.73
C LYS A 69 8.88 -19.37 -10.33
N LEU A 70 7.85 -19.14 -9.52
CA LEU A 70 8.01 -18.79 -8.11
C LEU A 70 7.93 -20.06 -7.26
N THR A 71 8.87 -20.21 -6.31
CA THR A 71 8.81 -21.26 -5.30
C THR A 71 8.03 -20.76 -4.10
N VAL A 72 7.15 -21.59 -3.56
CA VAL A 72 6.41 -21.26 -2.34
C VAL A 72 7.29 -21.58 -1.14
N ASP A 73 7.69 -20.56 -0.39
CA ASP A 73 8.46 -20.73 0.85
C ASP A 73 7.57 -21.18 2.02
N LYS A 74 6.41 -20.52 2.21
CA LYS A 74 5.48 -20.78 3.33
C LYS A 74 4.03 -20.47 2.94
N LEU A 75 3.09 -21.22 3.52
CA LEU A 75 1.65 -21.00 3.44
C LEU A 75 1.10 -20.80 4.86
N ASP A 76 0.65 -19.59 5.16
CA ASP A 76 0.06 -19.24 6.46
C ASP A 76 -1.45 -18.97 6.32
N PRO A 77 -2.32 -19.81 6.93
CA PRO A 77 -3.76 -19.58 6.89
C PRO A 77 -4.15 -18.43 7.84
N SER A 78 -4.77 -17.37 7.29
CA SER A 78 -5.26 -16.22 8.06
C SER A 78 -6.79 -16.18 8.08
N GLN A 79 -7.38 -15.98 9.27
CA GLN A 79 -8.81 -15.75 9.44
C GLN A 79 -9.04 -14.34 10.00
N HIS A 80 -9.90 -13.56 9.33
CA HIS A 80 -10.33 -12.25 9.83
C HIS A 80 -11.74 -12.35 10.40
N PHE A 81 -11.88 -11.94 11.66
CA PHE A 81 -13.19 -11.77 12.30
C PHE A 81 -13.63 -10.32 12.15
N THR A 82 -14.73 -10.10 11.43
CA THR A 82 -15.41 -8.80 11.43
C THR A 82 -16.26 -8.71 12.71
N LYS A 83 -16.16 -7.59 13.44
CA LYS A 83 -17.02 -7.29 14.60
C LYS A 83 -18.32 -6.60 14.17
#